data_AF-W8KJY9-F1
#
_entry.id   AF-W8KJY9-F1
#
_cell.length_a   1.000
_cell.length_b   1.000
_cell.length_c   1.000
_cell.angle_alpha   90.00
_cell.angle_beta   90.00
_cell.angle_gamma   90.00
#
_symmetry.space_group_name_H-M   'P 1'
#
loop_
_entity.id
_entity.type
_entity.pdbx_description
1 polymer ?
#
loop_
_entity_poly.entity_id
_entity_poly.type
_entity_poly.pdbx_seq_one_letter_code
_entity_poly.pdbx_strand_id
1 'polypeptide(L)' 'MIVVWTPEAEQDRADIWDYIAAENPGAAAHMDELFSDAANWLATFVCRGIPGLD' A
#
# COMPACT_ATOMS: atom_id res chain seq x y z
N MET A 1 15.07 0.60 -9.65
CA MET A 1 13.64 0.64 -10.04
C MET A 1 13.02 1.80 -9.26
N ILE A 2 12.23 2.66 -9.89
CA ILE A 2 11.49 3.71 -9.20
C ILE A 2 10.05 3.21 -9.04
N VAL A 3 9.52 3.20 -7.82
CA VAL A 3 8.13 2.86 -7.54
C VAL A 3 7.33 4.16 -7.51
N VAL A 4 6.25 4.22 -8.27
CA VAL A 4 5.37 5.38 -8.38
C VAL A 4 3.95 4.92 -8.12
N TRP A 5 3.27 5.60 -7.21
CA TRP A 5 1.85 5.37 -6.95
C TRP A 5 1.02 6.04 -8.05
N THR A 6 -0.01 5.35 -8.53
CA THR A 6 -1.01 6.01 -9.38
C THR A 6 -1.95 6.82 -8.49
N PRO A 7 -2.63 7.84 -9.03
CA PRO A 7 -3.63 8.59 -8.26
C PRO A 7 -4.70 7.70 -7.63
N GLU A 8 -5.12 6.64 -8.33
CA GLU A 8 -6.10 5.67 -7.84
C GLU A 8 -5.54 4.88 -6.66
N ALA A 9 -4.27 4.46 -6.70
CA ALA A 9 -3.64 3.73 -5.60
C ALA A 9 -3.42 4.62 -4.35
N GLU A 10 -3.17 5.92 -4.55
CA GLU A 10 -3.16 6.89 -3.45
C GLU A 10 -4.55 7.06 -2.83
N GLN A 11 -5.60 7.12 -3.66
CA GLN A 11 -6.98 7.20 -3.19
C GLN A 11 -7.39 5.94 -2.43
N ASP A 12 -7.09 4.75 -2.95
CA ASP A 12 -7.37 3.47 -2.28
C ASP A 12 -6.72 3.43 -0.89
N ARG A 13 -5.48 3.92 -0.77
CA ARG A 13 -4.74 3.99 0.50
C ARG A 13 -5.40 4.96 1.49
N ALA A 14 -5.88 6.11 1.02
CA ALA A 14 -6.61 7.07 1.84
C ALA A 14 -7.97 6.51 2.31
N ASP A 15 -8.71 5.85 1.42
CA ASP A 15 -10.02 5.26 1.74
C ASP A 15 -9.88 4.14 2.78
N ILE A 16 -8.85 3.29 2.66
CA ILE A 16 -8.53 2.24 3.65
C ILE A 16 -8.14 2.86 4.99
N TRP A 17 -7.32 3.92 4.97
CA TRP A 17 -6.92 4.62 6.19
C TRP A 17 -8.15 5.15 6.94
N ASP A 18 -8.99 5.92 6.25
CA ASP A 18 -10.17 6.56 6.86
C ASP A 18 -11.14 5.52 7.43
N TYR A 19 -11.33 4.39 6.72
CA TYR A 19 -12.16 3.29 7.19
C TYR A 19 -11.65 2.68 8.50
N ILE A 20 -10.35 2.36 8.59
CA ILE A 20 -9.78 1.73 9.79
C ILE A 20 -9.66 2.76 10.93
N ALA A 21 -9.28 4.00 10.62
CA ALA A 21 -9.04 5.04 11.61
C ALA A 21 -10.33 5.47 12.35
N ALA A 22 -11.50 5.28 11.74
CA ALA A 22 -12.79 5.49 12.38
C ALA A 22 -12.96 4.64 13.66
N GLU A 23 -12.36 3.45 13.73
CA GLU A 23 -12.42 2.56 14.88
C GLU A 23 -11.09 2.47 15.65
N ASN A 24 -9.97 2.42 14.92
CA ASN A 24 -8.64 2.23 15.51
C ASN A 24 -7.55 2.95 14.68
N PRO A 25 -7.23 4.21 15.02
CA PRO A 25 -6.17 4.98 14.36
C PRO A 25 -4.79 4.31 14.40
N GLY A 26 -4.49 3.52 15.45
CA GLY A 26 -3.23 2.78 15.54
C GLY A 26 -3.13 1.65 14.53
N ALA A 27 -4.24 0.96 14.26
CA ALA A 27 -4.31 -0.07 13.22
C ALA A 27 -4.20 0.54 11.81
N ALA A 28 -4.77 1.73 11.60
CA ALA A 28 -4.64 2.46 10.33
C ALA A 28 -3.17 2.81 10.04
N ALA A 29 -2.48 3.38 11.03
CA ALA A 29 -1.05 3.68 10.94
C ALA A 29 -0.21 2.44 10.64
N HIS A 30 -0.47 1.33 11.31
CA HIS A 30 0.25 0.09 11.05
C HIS A 30 0.01 -0.45 9.63
N MET A 31 -1.22 -0.37 9.12
CA MET A 31 -1.53 -0.80 7.76
C MET A 31 -0.82 0.07 6.71
N ASP A 32 -0.77 1.38 6.96
CA ASP A 32 -0.08 2.35 6.12
C ASP A 32 1.42 2.04 5.98
N GLU A 33 2.07 1.70 7.10
CA GLU A 33 3.47 1.27 7.13
C GLU A 33 3.69 -0.01 6.29
N LEU A 34 2.81 -1.01 6.41
CA LEU A 34 2.91 -2.25 5.64
C LEU A 34 2.84 -2.01 4.13
N PHE A 35 1.99 -1.10 3.66
CA PHE A 35 1.94 -0.70 2.25
C PHE A 35 3.24 -0.02 1.78
N SER A 36 3.79 0.89 2.60
CA SER A 36 5.05 1.57 2.30
C SER A 36 6.21 0.60 2.22
N ASP A 37 6.28 -0.35 3.15
CA ASP A 37 7.27 -1.41 3.13
C ASP A 37 7.13 -2.25 1.87
N ALA A 38 5.94 -2.80 1.59
CA ALA A 38 5.72 -3.60 0.38
C ALA A 38 6.15 -2.88 -0.91
N ALA A 39 5.86 -1.58 -1.04
CA ALA A 39 6.30 -0.75 -2.16
C ALA A 39 7.84 -0.60 -2.20
N ASN A 40 8.50 -0.35 -1.07
CA ASN A 40 9.96 -0.27 -0.99
C ASN A 40 10.64 -1.60 -1.38
N TRP A 41 10.04 -2.73 -1.02
CA TRP A 41 10.55 -4.05 -1.36
C TRP A 41 10.50 -4.32 -2.88
N LEU A 42 9.47 -3.84 -3.59
CA LEU A 42 9.38 -3.93 -5.05
C LEU A 42 10.49 -3.15 -5.77
N ALA A 43 10.99 -2.07 -5.16
CA ALA A 43 12.15 -1.34 -5.67
C ALA A 43 13.44 -2.19 -5.64
N THR A 44 13.49 -3.19 -4.75
CA THR A 44 14.63 -4.07 -4.50
C THR A 44 14.51 -5.42 -5.24
N PHE A 45 13.30 -5.99 -5.37
CA PHE A 45 13.04 -7.26 -6.05
C PHE A 45 11.78 -7.17 -6.94
N VAL A 46 11.97 -6.80 -8.21
CA VAL A 46 10.89 -6.47 -9.16
C VAL A 46 9.91 -7.62 -9.44
N CYS A 47 10.30 -8.88 -9.27
CA CYS A 47 9.48 -10.04 -9.69
C CYS A 47 8.84 -10.84 -8.52
N ARG A 48 8.56 -10.20 -7.37
CA ARG A 48 7.98 -10.90 -6.20
C ARG A 48 6.45 -10.89 -6.14
N GLY A 49 5.79 -10.04 -6.94
CA GLY A 49 4.34 -10.10 -7.10
C GLY A 49 3.90 -11.35 -7.86
N ILE A 50 2.74 -11.90 -7.52
CA ILE A 50 2.06 -12.86 -8.40
C ILE A 50 1.43 -12.04 -9.53
N PRO A 51 1.63 -12.39 -10.82
CA PRO A 51 0.92 -11.75 -11.90
C PRO A 51 -0.59 -11.77 -11.64
N GLY A 52 -1.28 -10.67 -11.94
CA GLY A 52 -2.74 -10.65 -11.91
C GLY A 52 -3.29 -11.76 -12.82
N LEU A 53 -4.38 -12.39 -12.41
CA LEU A 53 -5.11 -13.31 -13.28
C LEU A 53 -5.82 -12.47 -14.35
N ASP A 54 -5.52 -12.75 -15.62
CA ASP A 54 -6.25 -12.22 -16.79
C ASP A 54 -7.72 -12.67 -16.80
#